data_AF-A0A0A0JVG7-F1
#
_entry.id   AF-A0A0A0JVG7-F1
#
_cell.length_a   1.000
_cell.length_b   1.000
_cell.length_c   1.000
_cell.angle_alpha   90.00
_cell.angle_beta   90.00
_cell.angle_gamma   90.00
#
_symmetry.space_group_name_H-M   'P 1'
#
loop_
_entity.id
_entity.type
_entity.pdbx_description
1 polymer ?
#
loop_
_entity_poly.entity_id
_entity_poly.type
_entity_poly.pdbx_seq_one_letter_code
_entity_poly.pdbx_strand_id
1 'polypeptide(L)'
;MYLLEHQEHRSLKVGVTAQKPLAEPRVPRLCRRYGWCLVGKILLLTGEQAYEVEQSVLRWVRDDLGLPHHLTSAETEGATETFSADMVGVVDVMDKIRAEAQRVRAAGGGFWPS
;
A
#
# COMPACT_ATOMS: atom_id res chain seq x y z
N MET A 1 -3.15 -2.75 5.74
CA MET A 1 -2.36 -2.27 4.58
C MET A 1 -1.30 -3.29 4.24
N TYR A 2 -0.91 -3.40 2.98
CA TYR A 2 0.16 -4.27 2.50
C TYR A 2 1.04 -3.57 1.46
N LEU A 3 2.25 -4.11 1.27
CA LEU A 3 3.14 -3.86 0.15
C LEU A 3 3.35 -5.16 -0.61
N LEU A 4 3.17 -5.10 -1.93
CA LEU A 4 3.48 -6.19 -2.86
C LEU A 4 4.61 -5.78 -3.79
N GLU A 5 5.34 -6.78 -4.27
CA GLU A 5 6.37 -6.65 -5.31
C GLU A 5 6.05 -7.59 -6.47
N HIS A 6 6.21 -7.10 -7.70
CA HIS A 6 6.18 -7.89 -8.91
C HIS A 6 7.59 -7.92 -9.49
N GLN A 7 8.27 -9.06 -9.37
CA GLN A 7 9.69 -9.17 -9.72
C GLN A 7 9.95 -8.99 -11.23
N GLU A 8 9.13 -9.62 -12.09
CA GLU A 8 9.34 -9.54 -13.54
C GLU A 8 9.12 -8.13 -14.09
N HIS A 9 8.02 -7.47 -13.69
CA HIS A 9 7.74 -6.09 -14.06
C HIS A 9 8.51 -5.05 -13.24
N ARG A 10 9.35 -5.46 -12.29
CA ARG A 10 10.09 -4.58 -11.37
C ARG A 10 9.18 -3.48 -10.79
N SER A 11 8.05 -3.91 -10.23
CA SER A 11 6.98 -3.00 -9.80
C SER A 11 6.60 -3.23 -8.35
N LEU A 12 6.27 -2.17 -7.64
CA LEU A 12 5.75 -2.19 -6.28
C LEU A 12 4.29 -1.74 -6.27
N LYS A 13 3.53 -2.23 -5.30
CA LYS A 13 2.12 -1.89 -5.10
C LYS A 13 1.77 -1.80 -3.63
N VAL A 14 1.21 -0.67 -3.21
CA VAL A 14 0.61 -0.53 -1.88
C VAL A 14 -0.90 -0.73 -1.95
N GLY A 15 -1.51 -1.21 -0.87
CA GLY A 15 -2.95 -1.35 -0.85
C GLY A 15 -3.54 -1.63 0.53
N VAL A 16 -4.85 -1.42 0.65
CA VAL A 16 -5.63 -1.82 1.83
C VAL A 16 -6.54 -3.01 1.54
N THR A 17 -6.85 -3.78 2.59
CA THR A 17 -7.85 -4.85 2.55
C THR A 17 -8.39 -5.08 3.96
N ALA A 18 -9.63 -5.53 4.06
CA ALA A 18 -10.26 -5.87 5.33
C ALA A 18 -9.61 -7.13 5.93
N GLN A 19 -9.55 -7.20 7.26
CA GLN A 19 -9.02 -8.38 7.97
C GLN A 19 -9.88 -9.63 7.73
N LYS A 20 -11.19 -9.45 7.65
CA LYS A 20 -12.17 -10.49 7.35
C LYS A 20 -12.90 -10.12 6.06
N PRO A 21 -12.38 -10.50 4.89
CA PRO A 21 -13.02 -10.18 3.62
C PRO A 21 -14.31 -10.99 3.47
N LEU A 22 -15.35 -10.37 2.91
CA LEU A 22 -16.63 -11.03 2.58
C LEU A 22 -16.55 -11.89 1.30
N ALA A 23 -15.42 -11.82 0.60
CA ALA A 23 -15.14 -12.50 -0.67
C ALA A 23 -13.68 -12.97 -0.70
N GLU A 24 -13.20 -13.44 -1.85
CA GLU A 24 -11.81 -13.88 -2.02
C GLU A 24 -10.83 -12.79 -1.53
N PRO A 25 -9.88 -13.12 -0.64
CA PRO A 25 -8.89 -12.16 -0.14
C PRO A 25 -8.06 -11.55 -1.26
N ARG A 26 -7.94 -10.20 -1.27
CA ARG A 26 -7.33 -9.44 -2.37
C ARG A 26 -5.86 -9.79 -2.62
N VAL A 27 -5.05 -9.96 -1.56
CA VAL A 27 -3.62 -10.29 -1.70
C VAL A 27 -3.42 -11.66 -2.38
N PRO A 28 -3.96 -12.78 -1.87
CA PRO A 28 -3.91 -14.08 -2.56
C PRO A 28 -4.40 -14.03 -4.02
N ARG A 29 -5.48 -13.29 -4.30
CA ARG A 29 -5.98 -13.10 -5.67
C ARG A 29 -4.94 -12.42 -6.56
N LEU A 30 -4.34 -11.34 -6.11
CA LEU A 30 -3.30 -10.61 -6.84
C LEU A 30 -2.06 -11.50 -7.07
N CYS A 31 -1.65 -12.28 -6.08
CA CYS A 31 -0.55 -13.23 -6.21
C CYS A 31 -0.84 -14.29 -7.27
N ARG A 32 -2.01 -14.94 -7.22
CA ARG A 32 -2.37 -16.02 -8.15
C ARG A 32 -2.58 -15.52 -9.58
N ARG A 33 -3.20 -14.35 -9.76
CA ARG A 33 -3.63 -13.87 -11.08
C ARG A 33 -2.56 -13.07 -11.82
N TYR A 34 -1.73 -12.33 -11.09
CA TYR A 34 -0.80 -11.37 -11.68
C TYR A 34 0.61 -11.50 -11.09
N GLY A 35 0.98 -12.63 -10.49
CA GLY A 35 2.37 -12.89 -10.09
C GLY A 35 2.94 -12.01 -8.96
N TRP A 36 2.11 -11.25 -8.25
CA TRP A 36 2.57 -10.44 -7.11
C TRP A 36 3.08 -11.29 -5.94
N CYS A 37 4.07 -10.80 -5.22
CA CYS A 37 4.56 -11.38 -3.96
C CYS A 37 4.28 -10.43 -2.79
N LEU A 38 3.80 -10.97 -1.68
CA LEU A 38 3.61 -10.19 -0.45
C LEU A 38 4.97 -9.91 0.20
N VAL A 39 5.36 -8.65 0.23
CA VAL A 39 6.54 -8.21 1.00
C VAL A 39 6.19 -8.11 2.47
N GLY A 40 5.11 -7.40 2.79
CA GLY A 40 4.81 -7.03 4.16
C GLY A 40 3.39 -6.51 4.35
N LYS A 41 2.91 -6.59 5.59
CA LYS A 41 1.59 -6.09 5.99
C LYS A 41 1.66 -5.40 7.35
N ILE A 42 0.85 -4.36 7.50
CA ILE A 42 0.62 -3.68 8.78
C ILE A 42 -0.88 -3.69 9.07
N LEU A 43 -1.22 -4.06 10.29
CA LEU A 43 -2.59 -3.99 10.81
C LEU A 43 -2.88 -2.57 11.30
N LEU A 44 -4.01 -2.03 10.87
CA LEU A 44 -4.54 -0.75 11.33
C LEU A 44 -5.90 -1.01 11.97
N LEU A 45 -6.29 -0.16 12.94
CA LEU A 45 -7.46 -0.42 13.78
C LEU A 45 -8.75 -0.20 12.99
N THR A 46 -8.77 0.79 12.11
CA THR A 46 -9.94 1.17 11.32
C THR A 46 -9.63 1.21 9.83
N GLY A 47 -10.68 1.11 9.01
CA GLY A 47 -10.57 1.30 7.56
C GLY A 47 -10.14 2.72 7.20
N GLU A 48 -10.57 3.72 7.99
CA GLU A 48 -10.17 5.12 7.84
C GLU A 48 -8.66 5.31 8.03
N GLN A 49 -8.09 4.77 9.11
CA GLN A 49 -6.63 4.78 9.30
C GLN A 49 -5.91 4.11 8.14
N ALA A 50 -6.44 2.97 7.65
CA ALA A 50 -5.86 2.27 6.52
C ALA A 50 -5.85 3.12 5.26
N TYR A 51 -6.97 3.77 4.97
CA TYR A 51 -7.10 4.66 3.81
C TYR A 51 -6.19 5.89 3.93
N GLU A 52 -6.12 6.54 5.10
CA GLU A 52 -5.25 7.69 5.31
C GLU A 52 -3.77 7.36 5.10
N VAL A 53 -3.30 6.22 5.62
CA VAL A 53 -1.92 5.75 5.41
C VAL A 53 -1.67 5.46 3.92
N GLU A 54 -2.58 4.76 3.24
CA GLU A 54 -2.46 4.47 1.82
C GLU A 54 -2.36 5.75 0.97
N GLN A 55 -3.25 6.72 1.20
CA GLN A 55 -3.23 7.99 0.49
C GLN A 55 -1.97 8.81 0.80
N SER A 56 -1.48 8.77 2.04
CA SER A 56 -0.24 9.47 2.42
C SER A 56 0.98 8.87 1.72
N VAL A 57 1.05 7.54 1.62
CA VAL A 57 2.14 6.85 0.91
C VAL A 57 2.04 7.09 -0.60
N LEU A 58 0.86 7.00 -1.20
CA LEU A 58 0.68 7.27 -2.63
C LEU A 58 1.04 8.72 -2.97
N ARG A 59 0.62 9.69 -2.16
CA ARG A 59 0.99 11.09 -2.35
C ARG A 59 2.51 11.28 -2.31
N TRP A 60 3.19 10.70 -1.32
CA TRP A 60 4.66 10.75 -1.26
C TRP A 60 5.30 10.15 -2.52
N VAL A 61 4.81 9.00 -3.01
CA VAL A 61 5.32 8.39 -4.25
C VAL A 61 5.09 9.30 -5.47
N ARG A 62 3.93 9.96 -5.58
CA ARG A 62 3.54 10.75 -6.75
C ARG A 62 4.16 12.14 -6.76
N ASP A 63 4.08 12.83 -5.62
CA ASP A 63 4.37 14.25 -5.53
C ASP A 63 5.81 14.48 -5.08
N ASP A 64 6.30 13.70 -4.12
CA ASP A 64 7.65 13.90 -3.55
C ASP A 64 8.71 13.14 -4.36
N LEU A 65 8.41 11.91 -4.79
CA LEU A 65 9.33 11.11 -5.63
C LEU A 65 9.09 11.28 -7.14
N GLY A 66 7.97 11.87 -7.55
CA GLY A 66 7.65 12.07 -8.96
C GLY A 66 7.39 10.79 -9.75
N LEU A 67 7.10 9.65 -9.09
CA LEU A 67 6.95 8.38 -9.76
C LEU A 67 5.52 8.23 -10.32
N PRO A 68 5.30 7.91 -11.60
CA PRO A 68 3.96 7.71 -12.15
C PRO A 68 3.40 6.33 -11.82
N HIS A 69 2.16 6.07 -12.27
CA HIS A 69 1.62 4.71 -12.33
C HIS A 69 2.53 3.87 -13.22
N HIS A 70 3.02 2.75 -12.69
CA HIS A 70 4.00 1.94 -13.42
C HIS A 70 3.34 0.91 -14.33
N LEU A 71 2.24 0.32 -13.88
CA LEU A 71 1.49 -0.68 -14.65
C LEU A 71 0.15 -0.14 -15.14
N THR A 72 -0.42 -0.84 -16.10
CA THR A 72 -1.75 -0.58 -16.67
C THR A 72 -2.82 -1.50 -16.08
N SER A 73 -4.09 -1.23 -16.38
CA SER A 73 -5.23 -2.06 -15.96
C SER A 73 -5.27 -3.44 -16.64
N ALA A 74 -4.55 -3.61 -17.76
CA ALA A 74 -4.40 -4.91 -18.41
C ALA A 74 -3.44 -5.83 -17.62
N GLU A 75 -2.45 -5.24 -16.96
CA GLU A 75 -1.38 -5.95 -16.24
C GLU A 75 -1.75 -6.22 -14.77
N THR A 76 -2.58 -5.37 -14.15
CA THR A 76 -3.01 -5.58 -12.76
C THR A 76 -4.33 -4.88 -12.43
N GLU A 77 -5.02 -5.41 -11.42
CA GLU A 77 -6.09 -4.67 -10.72
C GLU A 77 -5.47 -3.53 -9.89
N GLY A 78 -6.12 -2.36 -9.86
CA GLY A 78 -5.70 -1.19 -9.06
C GLY A 78 -4.39 -0.57 -9.54
N ALA A 79 -4.23 -0.40 -10.85
CA ALA A 79 -2.98 0.04 -11.47
C ALA A 79 -2.44 1.39 -10.95
N THR A 80 -3.33 2.28 -10.47
CA THR A 80 -2.98 3.58 -9.87
C THR A 80 -2.13 3.47 -8.60
N GLU A 81 -2.16 2.30 -7.96
CA GLU A 81 -1.43 2.00 -6.73
C GLU A 81 0.01 1.51 -6.99
N THR A 82 0.44 1.44 -8.27
CA THR A 82 1.72 0.86 -8.67
C THR A 82 2.80 1.89 -8.95
N PHE A 83 4.06 1.55 -8.69
CA PHE A 83 5.22 2.41 -8.96
C PHE A 83 6.49 1.56 -9.15
N SER A 84 7.51 2.11 -9.79
CA SER A 84 8.70 1.34 -10.19
C SER A 84 9.58 0.96 -8.99
N ALA A 85 9.98 -0.32 -8.93
CA ALA A 85 10.94 -0.86 -7.96
C ALA A 85 12.40 -0.48 -8.30
N ASP A 86 12.65 0.07 -9.50
CA ASP A 86 13.97 0.60 -9.88
C ASP A 86 14.28 1.96 -9.22
N MET A 87 13.24 2.69 -8.86
CA MET A 87 13.35 4.07 -8.40
C MET A 87 13.23 4.22 -6.89
N VAL A 88 12.57 3.27 -6.22
CA VAL A 88 12.39 3.26 -4.76
C VAL A 88 12.44 1.84 -4.22
N GLY A 89 13.20 1.64 -3.15
CA GLY A 89 13.43 0.34 -2.56
C GLY A 89 12.25 -0.14 -1.72
N VAL A 90 12.10 -1.46 -1.63
CA VAL A 90 11.11 -2.12 -0.76
C VAL A 90 11.23 -1.67 0.70
N VAL A 91 12.46 -1.51 1.20
CA VAL A 91 12.73 -1.08 2.58
C VAL A 91 12.22 0.34 2.82
N ASP A 92 12.54 1.27 1.92
CA ASP A 92 12.13 2.69 2.04
C ASP A 92 10.60 2.82 2.07
N VAL A 93 9.91 2.06 1.22
CA VAL A 93 8.44 2.05 1.17
C VAL A 93 7.87 1.45 2.45
N MET A 94 8.43 0.35 2.96
CA MET A 94 7.99 -0.24 4.22
C MET A 94 8.20 0.70 5.41
N ASP A 95 9.32 1.42 5.44
CA ASP A 95 9.60 2.40 6.49
C ASP A 95 8.67 3.60 6.40
N LYS A 96 8.37 4.10 5.20
CA LYS A 96 7.34 5.13 5.00
C LYS A 96 5.97 4.66 5.46
N ILE A 97 5.55 3.43 5.12
CA ILE A 97 4.29 2.85 5.59
C ILE A 97 4.26 2.78 7.12
N ARG A 98 5.36 2.37 7.76
CA ARG A 98 5.46 2.31 9.23
C ARG A 98 5.36 3.69 9.87
N ALA A 99 6.05 4.68 9.32
CA ALA A 99 6.02 6.06 9.81
C ALA A 99 4.61 6.65 9.74
N GLU A 100 3.92 6.50 8.60
CA GLU A 100 2.55 6.97 8.44
C GLU A 100 1.58 6.20 9.36
N ALA A 101 1.75 4.89 9.51
CA ALA A 101 0.96 4.09 10.44
C ALA A 101 1.13 4.53 11.90
N GLN A 102 2.34 4.93 12.30
CA GLN A 102 2.58 5.51 13.63
C GLN A 102 1.92 6.87 13.78
N ARG A 103 2.03 7.75 12.77
CA ARG A 103 1.40 9.07 12.75
C ARG A 103 -0.11 9.00 12.95
N VAL A 104 -0.81 8.17 12.18
CA VAL A 104 -2.29 8.06 12.28
C VAL A 104 -2.75 7.44 13.60
N ARG A 105 -1.95 6.53 14.18
CA ARG A 105 -2.25 5.94 15.50
C ARG A 105 -2.09 6.98 16.62
N ALA A 106 -1.06 7.82 16.54
CA ALA A 106 -0.86 8.90 17.50
C ALA A 106 -1.96 9.96 17.38
N ALA A 107 -2.37 10.32 16.15
CA ALA A 107 -3.46 11.26 15.92
C ALA A 107 -4.82 10.73 16.41
N GLY A 108 -5.10 9.44 16.20
CA GLY A 108 -6.32 8.78 16.72
C GLY A 108 -6.31 8.53 18.23
N GLY A 109 -5.18 8.70 18.90
CA GLY A 109 -5.05 8.67 20.37
C GLY A 109 -5.27 10.04 21.03
N GLY A 110 -5.44 11.09 20.23
CA GLY A 110 -5.83 12.42 20.69
C GLY A 110 -7.29 12.45 21.12
N PHE A 111 -7.51 12.16 22.40
CA PHE A 111 -8.72 12.48 23.15
C PHE A 111 -9.27 13.86 22.75
N TRP A 112 -10.50 13.93 22.24
CA TRP A 112 -11.29 15.16 22.17
C TRP A 112 -12.02 15.33 23.52
N PRO A 113 -11.72 16.35 24.34
CA PRO A 113 -12.58 16.70 25.45
C PRO A 113 -13.76 17.53 24.96
N SER A 114 -14.95 17.08 25.38
CA SER A 114 -16.24 17.78 25.50
C SER A 114 -17.06 17.96 24.24
#